data_AF-A0A7D9EA69-F1
#
_entry.id   AF-A0A7D9EA69-F1
#
_cell.length_a   1.000
_cell.length_b   1.000
_cell.length_c   1.000
_cell.angle_alpha   90.00
_cell.angle_beta   90.00
_cell.angle_gamma   90.00
#
_symmetry.space_group_name_H-M   'P 1'
#
loop_
_entity.id
_entity.type
_entity.pdbx_description
1 polymer ?
#
loop_
_entity_poly.entity_id
_entity_poly.type
_entity_poly.pdbx_seq_one_letter_code
_entity_poly.pdbx_strand_id
1 'polypeptide(L)'
;MPRFNVATYVKEQKHPREKVVLENRQLKSLQDEISAAAKLKEEKRKELNRIREKHRRLDNKVGNLVKAIEDLNDIQNELVQLDSTDQSVRSLLNQYLPIIYKKSLKTYEASEDNLIRSVAVYYSGGVTGKKKYRKIYKYSCYRLNKDKTKNERLAIDSCPLPRLVPYNRIMPYIKSISLGTINSVTDTLCYGLDECDKVTGCYRNLKEMLIKLAEFYLSGCTGHSITWFEEPYTFSVGGDGAPFGKDDTPCAWLISLLNIGRGVLSSNENYLLFGANCRESCIVVQRFIKMLLTDIRDIEKSVMTCSHNGQQVNVKFSFTELPNDMKMLAFLSGELSNSAKYFSSFANVSSDDAKNTQATFGRGIENTWKPWMYSDRLKVVNEVEKLKAKLKQPLSDATKRSKVTSFIAQKKSRQEFEPPLGNIIDKAHVEPLHLKNNACALAHRYLLLEVFEISNLPDSIKLFSQVPSNSPIARYISEMKTKCGLSRLAKRIVRWFNKTKAASKALDYRFTGKDSRGFLHNFMYLIAAVEPFQKHGSRQEFILHVLSYLCLMLHKCVTLFNRIEIKDDLVDLQHACKVYFHAQLFVFLLIIPLLGL
;
A
#
# COMPACT_ATOMS: atom_id res chain seq x y z
N MET A 1 18.62 -45.45 91.60
CA MET A 1 18.94 -45.67 90.17
C MET A 1 18.13 -44.68 89.33
N PRO A 2 18.74 -43.84 88.49
CA PRO A 2 17.98 -42.97 87.59
C PRO A 2 17.28 -43.81 86.52
N ARG A 3 15.98 -43.55 86.30
CA ARG A 3 15.13 -44.25 85.34
C ARG A 3 15.65 -44.05 83.90
N PHE A 4 16.02 -45.14 83.25
CA PHE A 4 16.39 -45.19 81.83
C PHE A 4 15.20 -44.77 80.97
N ASN A 5 15.26 -43.58 80.38
CA ASN A 5 14.20 -43.08 79.50
C ASN A 5 14.38 -43.69 78.10
N VAL A 6 13.65 -44.79 77.86
CA VAL A 6 13.64 -45.52 76.58
C VAL A 6 13.29 -44.60 75.41
N ALA A 7 12.44 -43.58 75.61
CA ALA A 7 12.10 -42.64 74.55
C ALA A 7 13.28 -41.77 74.12
N THR A 8 14.16 -41.38 75.05
CA THR A 8 15.38 -40.61 74.75
C THR A 8 16.39 -41.48 74.02
N TYR A 9 16.63 -42.72 74.48
CA TYR A 9 17.54 -43.66 73.82
C TYR A 9 17.09 -44.02 72.39
N VAL A 10 15.78 -44.23 72.18
CA VAL A 10 15.23 -44.51 70.85
C VAL A 10 15.32 -43.29 69.94
N LYS A 11 15.13 -42.06 70.44
CA LYS A 11 15.36 -40.82 69.67
C LYS A 11 16.83 -40.64 69.29
N GLU A 12 17.75 -40.89 70.23
CA GLU A 12 19.19 -40.81 70.02
C GLU A 12 19.73 -41.87 69.05
N GLN A 13 19.07 -43.03 68.93
CA GLN A 13 19.43 -44.08 67.96
C GLN A 13 18.73 -43.94 66.60
N LYS A 14 17.54 -43.31 66.52
CA LYS A 14 16.84 -43.06 65.24
C LYS A 14 17.49 -41.95 64.43
N HIS A 15 17.91 -40.87 65.08
CA HIS A 15 18.45 -39.68 64.40
C HIS A 15 19.72 -39.97 63.58
N PRO A 16 20.70 -40.77 64.05
CA PRO A 16 21.85 -41.18 63.27
C PRO A 16 21.49 -42.10 62.11
N ARG A 17 20.57 -43.06 62.31
CA ARG A 17 20.12 -43.98 61.26
C ARG A 17 19.39 -43.26 60.12
N GLU A 18 18.50 -42.32 60.44
CA GLU A 18 17.81 -41.51 59.44
C GLU A 18 18.78 -40.60 58.68
N LYS A 19 19.79 -40.05 59.38
CA LYS A 19 20.88 -39.28 58.75
C LYS A 19 21.71 -40.13 57.79
N VAL A 20 22.11 -41.34 58.19
CA VAL A 20 22.86 -42.28 57.33
C VAL A 20 22.04 -42.73 56.12
N VAL A 21 20.72 -42.95 56.28
CA VAL A 21 19.84 -43.29 55.14
C VAL A 21 19.71 -42.12 54.17
N LEU A 22 19.62 -40.90 54.67
CA LEU A 22 19.56 -39.70 53.82
C LEU A 22 20.89 -39.45 53.09
N GLU A 23 22.02 -39.58 53.78
CA GLU A 23 23.37 -39.48 53.20
C GLU A 23 23.61 -40.55 52.14
N ASN A 24 23.19 -41.80 52.38
CA ASN A 24 23.29 -42.88 51.38
C ASN A 24 22.39 -42.65 50.16
N ARG A 25 21.21 -42.04 50.34
CA ARG A 25 20.35 -41.65 49.21
C ARG A 25 20.99 -40.52 48.39
N GLN A 26 21.60 -39.53 49.05
CA GLN A 26 22.33 -38.45 48.38
C GLN A 26 23.56 -38.98 47.63
N LEU A 27 24.33 -39.88 48.24
CA LEU A 27 25.47 -40.55 47.61
C LEU A 27 25.06 -41.34 46.37
N LYS A 28 23.94 -42.08 46.45
CA LYS A 28 23.41 -42.82 45.30
C LYS A 28 22.95 -41.90 44.18
N SER A 29 22.25 -40.81 44.51
CA SER A 29 21.86 -39.77 43.55
C SER A 29 23.09 -39.16 42.84
N LEU A 30 24.14 -38.84 43.60
CA LEU A 30 25.39 -38.32 43.05
C LEU A 30 26.12 -39.35 42.18
N GLN A 31 26.12 -40.63 42.56
CA GLN A 31 26.69 -41.70 41.72
C GLN A 31 25.93 -41.87 40.40
N ASP A 32 24.60 -41.78 40.43
CA ASP A 32 23.76 -41.85 39.24
C ASP A 32 24.02 -40.64 38.32
N GLU A 33 24.16 -39.43 38.89
CA GLU A 33 24.54 -38.21 38.15
C GLU A 33 25.93 -38.31 37.53
N ILE A 34 26.93 -38.82 38.26
CA ILE A 34 28.28 -39.04 37.74
C ILE A 34 28.27 -40.06 36.60
N SER A 35 27.49 -41.13 36.73
CA SER A 35 27.36 -42.16 35.68
C SER A 35 26.66 -41.60 34.43
N ALA A 36 25.63 -40.77 34.60
CA ALA A 36 24.96 -40.06 33.51
C ALA A 36 25.91 -39.07 32.82
N ALA A 37 26.69 -38.29 33.59
CA ALA A 37 27.68 -37.37 33.06
C ALA A 37 28.80 -38.10 32.29
N ALA A 38 29.24 -39.27 32.75
CA ALA A 38 30.21 -40.11 32.05
C ALA A 38 29.68 -40.61 30.70
N LYS A 39 28.41 -41.06 30.65
CA LYS A 39 27.74 -41.44 29.38
C LYS A 39 27.64 -40.27 28.42
N LEU A 40 27.21 -39.09 28.91
CA LEU A 40 27.10 -37.89 28.08
C LEU A 40 28.47 -37.43 27.54
N LYS A 41 29.54 -37.56 28.33
CA LYS A 41 30.91 -37.25 27.90
C LYS A 41 31.36 -38.18 26.77
N GLU A 42 31.06 -39.47 26.86
CA GLU A 42 31.39 -40.45 25.83
C GLU A 42 30.57 -40.23 24.55
N GLU A 43 29.28 -39.88 24.66
CA GLU A 43 28.44 -39.50 23.51
C GLU A 43 28.98 -38.24 22.81
N LYS A 44 29.32 -37.20 23.58
CA LYS A 44 29.94 -35.98 23.03
C LYS A 44 31.28 -36.26 22.36
N ARG A 45 32.08 -37.17 22.91
CA ARG A 45 33.35 -37.60 22.30
C ARG A 45 33.13 -38.33 20.97
N LYS A 46 32.15 -39.22 20.88
CA LYS A 46 31.76 -39.89 19.64
C LYS A 46 31.28 -38.89 18.59
N GLU A 47 30.47 -37.93 18.98
CA GLU A 47 29.98 -36.88 18.09
C GLU A 47 31.12 -35.97 17.60
N LEU A 48 32.05 -35.58 18.48
CA LEU A 48 33.23 -34.82 18.09
C LEU A 48 34.09 -35.57 17.08
N ASN A 49 34.26 -36.89 17.24
CA ASN A 49 34.99 -37.71 16.28
C ASN A 49 34.27 -37.80 14.92
N ARG A 50 32.94 -37.89 14.90
CA ARG A 50 32.15 -37.82 13.65
C ARG A 50 32.32 -36.47 12.95
N ILE A 51 32.29 -35.37 13.71
CA ILE A 51 32.52 -34.02 13.17
C ILE A 51 33.93 -33.90 12.60
N ARG A 52 34.96 -34.38 13.31
CA ARG A 52 36.35 -34.37 12.82
C ARG A 52 36.51 -35.18 11.54
N GLU A 53 35.90 -36.35 11.45
CA GLU A 53 35.95 -37.15 10.22
C GLU A 53 35.21 -36.46 9.06
N LYS A 54 34.08 -35.80 9.33
CA LYS A 54 33.38 -34.98 8.34
C LYS A 54 34.21 -33.78 7.90
N HIS A 55 34.91 -33.13 8.82
CA HIS A 55 35.83 -32.03 8.53
C HIS A 55 36.99 -32.52 7.67
N ARG A 56 37.61 -33.65 8.01
CA ARG A 56 38.67 -34.27 7.19
C ARG A 56 38.20 -34.60 5.77
N ARG A 57 36.97 -35.12 5.62
CA ARG A 57 36.37 -35.35 4.29
C ARG A 57 36.10 -34.06 3.54
N LEU A 58 35.71 -32.99 4.23
CA LEU A 58 35.54 -31.67 3.64
C LEU A 58 36.89 -31.06 3.23
N ASP A 59 37.92 -31.14 4.08
CA ASP A 59 39.27 -30.68 3.77
C ASP A 59 39.84 -31.41 2.56
N ASN A 60 39.65 -32.73 2.46
CA ASN A 60 40.03 -33.49 1.26
C ASN A 60 39.26 -33.04 0.01
N LYS A 61 37.96 -32.73 0.14
CA LYS A 61 37.18 -32.17 -0.97
C LYS A 61 37.63 -30.76 -1.34
N VAL A 62 37.98 -29.93 -0.36
CA VAL A 62 38.54 -28.59 -0.57
C VAL A 62 39.90 -28.70 -1.24
N GLY A 63 40.78 -29.60 -0.80
CA GLY A 63 42.06 -29.87 -1.46
C GLY A 63 41.88 -30.34 -2.91
N ASN A 64 40.92 -31.23 -3.17
CA ASN A 64 40.57 -31.63 -4.54
C ASN A 64 40.00 -30.48 -5.38
N LEU A 65 39.21 -29.59 -4.77
CA LEU A 65 38.67 -28.40 -5.44
C LEU A 65 39.75 -27.35 -5.69
N VAL A 66 40.67 -27.14 -4.75
CA VAL A 66 41.84 -26.26 -4.90
C VAL A 66 42.72 -26.78 -6.03
N LYS A 67 42.99 -28.09 -6.07
CA LYS A 67 43.71 -28.71 -7.18
C LYS A 67 42.97 -28.56 -8.51
N ALA A 68 41.65 -28.74 -8.53
CA ALA A 68 40.85 -28.48 -9.72
C ALA A 68 40.83 -26.99 -10.13
N ILE A 69 40.94 -26.06 -9.18
CA ILE A 69 41.08 -24.63 -9.44
C ILE A 69 42.48 -24.31 -9.96
N GLU A 70 43.52 -24.95 -9.45
CA GLU A 70 44.89 -24.87 -9.98
C GLU A 70 44.96 -25.42 -11.40
N ASP A 71 44.39 -26.61 -11.65
CA ASP A 71 44.25 -27.19 -13.00
C ASP A 71 43.45 -26.27 -13.93
N LEU A 72 42.37 -25.64 -13.43
CA LEU A 72 41.58 -24.66 -14.20
C LEU A 72 42.34 -23.35 -14.42
N ASN A 73 43.20 -22.92 -13.49
CA ASN A 73 44.07 -21.77 -13.64
C ASN A 73 45.19 -22.06 -14.64
N ASP A 74 45.70 -23.28 -14.68
CA ASP A 74 46.66 -23.72 -15.71
C ASP A 74 45.99 -23.78 -17.08
N ILE A 75 44.77 -24.31 -17.18
CA ILE A 75 43.94 -24.23 -18.40
C ILE A 75 43.62 -22.77 -18.75
N GLN A 76 43.37 -21.91 -17.77
CA GLN A 76 43.13 -20.48 -17.99
C GLN A 76 44.41 -19.77 -18.44
N ASN A 77 45.58 -20.14 -17.93
CA ASN A 77 46.87 -19.62 -18.36
C ASN A 77 47.23 -20.11 -19.77
N GLU A 78 46.92 -21.37 -20.11
CA GLU A 78 46.98 -21.89 -21.48
C GLU A 78 45.99 -21.14 -22.41
N LEU A 79 44.77 -20.85 -21.95
CA LEU A 79 43.77 -20.06 -22.67
C LEU A 79 44.19 -18.59 -22.83
N VAL A 80 44.85 -18.00 -21.83
CA VAL A 80 45.38 -16.63 -21.88
C VAL A 80 46.61 -16.55 -22.79
N GLN A 81 47.41 -17.61 -22.90
CA GLN A 81 48.43 -17.71 -23.95
C GLN A 81 47.83 -17.96 -25.35
N LEU A 82 46.61 -18.49 -25.45
CA LEU A 82 45.86 -18.61 -26.69
C LEU A 82 45.07 -17.33 -27.05
N ASP A 83 44.79 -16.44 -26.09
CA ASP A 83 43.94 -15.26 -26.27
C ASP A 83 44.72 -13.96 -26.48
N SER A 84 45.60 -13.96 -27.49
CA SER A 84 45.87 -12.72 -28.22
C SER A 84 45.92 -12.82 -29.74
N THR A 85 45.90 -14.02 -30.36
CA THR A 85 45.87 -14.15 -31.83
C THR A 85 45.50 -15.56 -32.32
N ASP A 86 44.30 -16.08 -32.02
CA ASP A 86 43.84 -17.28 -32.75
C ASP A 86 42.39 -17.20 -33.27
N GLN A 87 42.31 -17.10 -34.60
CA GLN A 87 41.09 -17.12 -35.41
C GLN A 87 40.34 -18.45 -35.25
N SER A 88 41.04 -19.50 -34.78
CA SER A 88 40.50 -20.84 -34.52
C SER A 88 39.51 -20.87 -33.35
N VAL A 89 39.78 -20.21 -32.21
CA VAL A 89 38.91 -20.21 -31.03
C VAL A 89 37.61 -19.43 -31.30
N ARG A 90 37.70 -18.28 -31.97
CA ARG A 90 36.51 -17.54 -32.42
C ARG A 90 35.69 -18.33 -33.44
N SER A 91 36.35 -19.08 -34.33
CA SER A 91 35.68 -19.98 -35.28
C SER A 91 34.94 -21.10 -34.55
N LEU A 92 35.59 -21.75 -33.57
CA LEU A 92 35.00 -22.80 -32.74
C LEU A 92 33.84 -22.28 -31.90
N LEU A 93 33.96 -21.13 -31.25
CA LEU A 93 32.86 -20.49 -30.50
C LEU A 93 31.68 -20.18 -31.42
N ASN A 94 31.91 -19.59 -32.59
CA ASN A 94 30.86 -19.30 -33.56
C ASN A 94 30.18 -20.58 -34.09
N GLN A 95 30.90 -21.70 -34.16
CA GLN A 95 30.37 -22.98 -34.62
C GLN A 95 29.56 -23.69 -33.53
N TYR A 96 30.07 -23.78 -32.30
CA TYR A 96 29.52 -24.63 -31.24
C TYR A 96 28.59 -23.90 -30.26
N LEU A 97 28.82 -22.61 -29.99
CA LEU A 97 27.97 -21.84 -29.06
C LEU A 97 26.50 -21.81 -29.50
N PRO A 98 26.15 -21.56 -30.78
CA PRO A 98 24.76 -21.59 -31.20
C PRO A 98 24.11 -22.97 -31.04
N ILE A 99 24.88 -24.06 -31.15
CA ILE A 99 24.37 -25.43 -31.00
C ILE A 99 23.99 -25.68 -29.53
N ILE A 100 24.92 -25.41 -28.60
CA ILE A 100 24.70 -25.57 -27.16
C ILE A 100 23.56 -24.65 -26.70
N TYR A 101 23.60 -23.39 -27.10
CA TYR A 101 22.59 -22.41 -26.77
C TYR A 101 21.20 -22.81 -27.28
N LYS A 102 21.06 -23.24 -28.54
CA LYS A 102 19.76 -23.67 -29.10
C LYS A 102 19.16 -24.85 -28.35
N LYS A 103 19.98 -25.75 -27.78
CA LYS A 103 19.51 -26.85 -26.94
C LYS A 103 18.92 -26.31 -25.63
N SER A 104 19.69 -25.51 -24.88
CA SER A 104 19.23 -24.89 -23.63
C SER A 104 18.03 -23.96 -23.83
N LEU A 105 17.98 -23.26 -24.96
CA LEU A 105 16.89 -22.39 -25.36
C LEU A 105 15.58 -23.14 -25.53
N LYS A 106 15.58 -24.30 -26.18
CA LYS A 106 14.37 -25.13 -26.33
C LYS A 106 13.84 -25.58 -24.97
N THR A 107 14.73 -25.97 -24.07
CA THR A 107 14.39 -26.34 -22.69
C THR A 107 13.78 -25.15 -21.95
N TYR A 108 14.42 -23.98 -22.01
CA TYR A 108 13.91 -22.77 -21.37
C TYR A 108 12.59 -22.29 -21.97
N GLU A 109 12.41 -22.31 -23.28
CA GLU A 109 11.14 -21.90 -23.91
C GLU A 109 9.95 -22.78 -23.49
N ALA A 110 10.23 -24.03 -23.12
CA ALA A 110 9.25 -24.98 -22.61
C ALA A 110 9.12 -24.98 -21.07
N SER A 111 9.98 -24.24 -20.35
CA SER A 111 10.02 -24.27 -18.90
C SER A 111 8.93 -23.42 -18.25
N GLU A 112 8.66 -23.70 -16.98
CA GLU A 112 7.79 -22.90 -16.13
C GLU A 112 8.31 -21.47 -15.96
N ASP A 113 9.62 -21.27 -15.88
CA ASP A 113 10.22 -19.92 -15.77
C ASP A 113 9.82 -19.01 -16.93
N ASN A 114 9.83 -19.52 -18.17
CA ASN A 114 9.41 -18.73 -19.32
C ASN A 114 7.90 -18.46 -19.32
N LEU A 115 7.10 -19.39 -18.76
CA LEU A 115 5.67 -19.20 -18.55
C LEU A 115 5.42 -18.08 -17.53
N ILE A 116 6.07 -18.12 -16.37
CA ILE A 116 5.99 -17.08 -15.32
C ILE A 116 6.44 -15.73 -15.87
N ARG A 117 7.58 -15.68 -16.58
CA ARG A 117 8.05 -14.46 -17.27
C ARG A 117 6.98 -13.90 -18.21
N SER A 118 6.32 -14.75 -18.97
CA SER A 118 5.29 -14.34 -19.91
C SER A 118 4.03 -13.81 -19.22
N VAL A 119 3.67 -14.40 -18.07
CA VAL A 119 2.59 -13.91 -17.20
C VAL A 119 2.96 -12.54 -16.63
N ALA A 120 4.19 -12.35 -16.18
CA ALA A 120 4.67 -11.05 -15.72
C ALA A 120 4.59 -9.99 -16.84
N VAL A 121 4.96 -10.31 -18.08
CA VAL A 121 4.80 -9.40 -19.23
C VAL A 121 3.32 -9.10 -19.49
N TYR A 122 2.44 -10.09 -19.37
CA TYR A 122 1.00 -9.91 -19.58
C TYR A 122 0.37 -8.92 -18.59
N TYR A 123 0.80 -8.95 -17.32
CA TYR A 123 0.33 -8.05 -16.27
C TYR A 123 1.18 -6.78 -16.10
N SER A 124 2.27 -6.63 -16.85
CA SER A 124 3.17 -5.47 -16.77
C SER A 124 2.45 -4.17 -17.16
N GLY A 125 2.30 -3.27 -16.19
CA GLY A 125 1.56 -2.01 -16.38
C GLY A 125 0.05 -2.19 -16.50
N GLY A 126 -0.50 -3.28 -15.96
CA GLY A 126 -1.90 -3.66 -16.01
C GLY A 126 -2.20 -4.80 -17.00
N VAL A 127 -3.45 -5.26 -17.04
CA VAL A 127 -3.88 -6.37 -17.91
C VAL A 127 -3.72 -5.99 -19.39
N THR A 128 -2.78 -6.63 -20.07
CA THR A 128 -2.48 -6.35 -21.47
C THR A 128 -3.47 -7.08 -22.39
N GLY A 129 -4.29 -6.34 -23.14
CA GLY A 129 -5.22 -6.94 -24.11
C GLY A 129 -4.52 -7.81 -25.17
N LYS A 130 -5.22 -8.83 -25.69
CA LYS A 130 -4.74 -9.81 -26.69
C LYS A 130 -3.91 -9.22 -27.84
N LYS A 131 -4.39 -8.12 -28.45
CA LYS A 131 -3.69 -7.44 -29.56
C LYS A 131 -2.35 -6.86 -29.10
N LYS A 132 -2.32 -6.19 -27.94
CA LYS A 132 -1.11 -5.57 -27.38
C LYS A 132 -0.11 -6.64 -26.93
N TYR A 133 -0.55 -7.74 -26.31
CA TYR A 133 0.36 -8.84 -25.94
C TYR A 133 1.01 -9.48 -27.17
N ARG A 134 0.22 -9.78 -28.21
CA ARG A 134 0.75 -10.31 -29.49
C ARG A 134 1.74 -9.35 -30.14
N LYS A 135 1.51 -8.04 -30.02
CA LYS A 135 2.41 -6.98 -30.48
C LYS A 135 3.75 -7.04 -29.72
N ILE A 136 3.71 -7.13 -28.38
CA ILE A 136 4.89 -7.28 -27.52
C ILE A 136 5.66 -8.55 -27.88
N TYR A 137 5.00 -9.71 -27.90
CA TYR A 137 5.59 -11.00 -28.32
C TYR A 137 6.31 -10.89 -29.66
N LYS A 138 5.69 -10.21 -30.65
CA LYS A 138 6.28 -10.05 -31.98
C LYS A 138 7.53 -9.17 -31.91
N TYR A 139 7.45 -7.97 -31.33
CA TYR A 139 8.57 -7.03 -31.33
C TYR A 139 9.69 -7.38 -30.37
N SER A 140 9.42 -8.16 -29.32
CA SER A 140 10.47 -8.59 -28.39
C SER A 140 11.36 -9.68 -28.97
N CYS A 141 10.89 -10.41 -29.99
CA CYS A 141 11.56 -11.61 -30.48
C CYS A 141 11.75 -11.64 -32.00
N TYR A 142 11.13 -10.73 -32.76
CA TYR A 142 11.16 -10.75 -34.22
C TYR A 142 11.36 -9.34 -34.82
N ARG A 143 12.09 -9.29 -35.94
CA ARG A 143 12.19 -8.12 -36.82
C ARG A 143 11.45 -8.37 -38.14
N LEU A 144 10.98 -7.30 -38.76
CA LEU A 144 10.50 -7.36 -40.14
C LEU A 144 11.71 -7.50 -41.06
N ASN A 145 11.68 -8.53 -41.91
CA ASN A 145 12.63 -8.66 -43.01
C ASN A 145 12.04 -7.88 -44.20
N LYS A 146 12.80 -6.95 -44.79
CA LYS A 146 12.32 -6.11 -45.91
C LYS A 146 12.15 -6.91 -47.21
N ASP A 147 12.89 -8.02 -47.34
CA ASP A 147 12.99 -8.80 -48.58
C ASP A 147 12.31 -10.19 -48.49
N LYS A 148 11.72 -10.54 -47.33
CA LYS A 148 11.02 -11.82 -47.11
C LYS A 148 9.65 -11.61 -46.50
N THR A 149 8.67 -12.41 -46.95
CA THR A 149 7.28 -12.39 -46.44
C THR A 149 7.11 -12.89 -44.99
N LYS A 150 8.18 -13.37 -44.35
CA LYS A 150 8.17 -13.92 -42.98
C LYS A 150 9.07 -13.11 -42.04
N ASN A 151 8.57 -12.87 -40.82
CA ASN A 151 9.37 -12.19 -39.79
C ASN A 151 10.55 -13.08 -39.36
N GLU A 152 11.72 -12.47 -39.19
CA GLU A 152 12.93 -13.16 -38.74
C GLU A 152 13.09 -13.02 -37.23
N ARG A 153 13.55 -14.07 -36.56
CA ARG A 153 13.79 -14.03 -35.12
C ARG A 153 15.05 -13.22 -34.83
N LEU A 154 14.96 -12.35 -33.83
CA LEU A 154 16.12 -11.60 -33.33
C LEU A 154 17.15 -12.58 -32.77
N ALA A 155 18.42 -12.36 -33.11
CA ALA A 155 19.55 -13.16 -32.65
C ALA A 155 20.75 -12.25 -32.35
N ILE A 156 21.55 -12.66 -31.37
CA ILE A 156 22.86 -12.06 -31.02
C ILE A 156 23.88 -13.18 -31.28
N ASP A 157 24.90 -12.95 -32.11
CA ASP A 157 25.91 -13.95 -32.47
C ASP A 157 25.33 -15.33 -32.86
N SER A 158 24.35 -15.32 -33.78
CA SER A 158 23.61 -16.51 -34.23
C SER A 158 22.82 -17.26 -33.14
N CYS A 159 22.73 -16.71 -31.93
CA CYS A 159 21.95 -17.21 -30.80
C CYS A 159 20.59 -16.49 -30.74
N PRO A 160 19.48 -17.18 -31.02
CA PRO A 160 18.17 -16.53 -31.13
C PRO A 160 17.55 -16.20 -29.75
N LEU A 161 17.02 -14.99 -29.58
CA LEU A 161 16.45 -14.54 -28.29
C LEU A 161 15.23 -15.38 -27.86
N PRO A 162 15.09 -15.77 -26.58
CA PRO A 162 13.96 -16.57 -26.08
C PRO A 162 12.60 -15.94 -26.37
N ARG A 163 11.65 -16.75 -26.85
CA ARG A 163 10.28 -16.30 -27.10
C ARG A 163 9.45 -16.35 -25.84
N LEU A 164 8.63 -15.32 -25.65
CA LEU A 164 7.53 -15.36 -24.68
C LEU A 164 6.56 -16.49 -25.05
N VAL A 165 5.74 -16.93 -24.10
CA VAL A 165 4.69 -17.91 -24.35
C VAL A 165 3.56 -17.25 -25.18
N PRO A 166 3.11 -17.85 -26.29
CA PRO A 166 2.01 -17.31 -27.09
C PRO A 166 0.71 -17.11 -26.30
N TYR A 167 -0.09 -16.11 -26.68
CA TYR A 167 -1.35 -15.75 -26.00
C TYR A 167 -2.32 -16.92 -25.80
N ASN A 168 -2.41 -17.81 -26.79
CA ASN A 168 -3.29 -18.99 -26.75
C ASN A 168 -2.81 -20.07 -25.78
N ARG A 169 -1.53 -20.07 -25.38
CA ARG A 169 -0.97 -21.00 -24.40
C ARG A 169 -0.94 -20.41 -22.99
N ILE A 170 -0.63 -19.11 -22.88
CA ILE A 170 -0.61 -18.44 -21.58
C ILE A 170 -2.01 -18.31 -20.97
N MET A 171 -3.06 -18.14 -21.79
CA MET A 171 -4.40 -17.92 -21.25
C MET A 171 -5.05 -19.13 -20.60
N PRO A 172 -4.96 -20.34 -21.18
CA PRO A 172 -5.35 -21.56 -20.47
C PRO A 172 -4.64 -21.70 -19.12
N TYR A 173 -3.33 -21.42 -19.06
CA TYR A 173 -2.58 -21.45 -17.81
C TYR A 173 -3.08 -20.44 -16.78
N ILE A 174 -3.27 -19.16 -17.17
CA ILE A 174 -3.82 -18.16 -16.26
C ILE A 174 -5.22 -18.55 -15.77
N LYS A 175 -6.05 -19.13 -16.65
CA LYS A 175 -7.40 -19.60 -16.29
C LYS A 175 -7.39 -20.85 -15.40
N SER A 176 -6.34 -21.66 -15.44
CA SER A 176 -6.20 -22.82 -14.55
C SER A 176 -5.75 -22.45 -13.14
N ILE A 177 -5.27 -21.22 -12.92
CA ILE A 177 -4.91 -20.74 -11.58
C ILE A 177 -6.19 -20.58 -10.76
N SER A 178 -6.34 -21.39 -9.71
CA SER A 178 -7.48 -21.31 -8.80
C SER A 178 -7.41 -20.05 -7.93
N LEU A 179 -8.33 -19.12 -8.18
CA LEU A 179 -8.50 -17.90 -7.37
C LEU A 179 -9.39 -18.13 -6.15
N GLY A 180 -9.90 -19.35 -5.94
CA GLY A 180 -10.89 -19.67 -4.92
C GLY A 180 -12.31 -19.44 -5.40
N THR A 181 -13.25 -19.47 -4.46
CA THR A 181 -14.67 -19.26 -4.77
C THR A 181 -14.90 -17.81 -5.18
N ILE A 182 -15.39 -17.61 -6.41
CA ILE A 182 -15.80 -16.30 -6.93
C ILE A 182 -17.31 -16.29 -7.03
N ASN A 183 -17.93 -15.39 -6.28
CA ASN A 183 -19.38 -15.24 -6.22
C ASN A 183 -19.84 -14.12 -7.16
N SER A 184 -20.94 -14.36 -7.86
CA SER A 184 -21.61 -13.38 -8.72
C SER A 184 -22.41 -12.39 -7.87
N VAL A 185 -22.13 -11.09 -8.03
CA VAL A 185 -22.88 -10.04 -7.33
C VAL A 185 -24.35 -10.01 -7.79
N THR A 186 -24.60 -10.23 -9.08
CA THR A 186 -25.94 -10.31 -9.65
C THR A 186 -26.77 -11.38 -8.96
N ASP A 187 -26.21 -12.57 -8.80
CA ASP A 187 -26.97 -13.74 -8.35
C ASP A 187 -27.18 -13.75 -6.83
N THR A 188 -26.24 -13.19 -6.08
CA THR A 188 -26.22 -13.31 -4.60
C THR A 188 -26.62 -12.03 -3.88
N LEU A 189 -26.40 -10.86 -4.47
CA LEU A 189 -26.60 -9.57 -3.80
C LEU A 189 -27.67 -8.69 -4.47
N CYS A 190 -28.17 -9.05 -5.66
CA CYS A 190 -29.23 -8.30 -6.35
C CYS A 190 -30.64 -8.89 -6.19
N TYR A 191 -30.85 -9.76 -5.20
CA TYR A 191 -32.17 -10.35 -4.94
C TYR A 191 -33.24 -9.28 -4.69
N GLY A 192 -34.42 -9.44 -5.28
CA GLY A 192 -35.53 -8.50 -5.14
C GLY A 192 -35.31 -7.12 -5.78
N LEU A 193 -34.34 -6.98 -6.68
CA LEU A 193 -34.17 -5.79 -7.51
C LEU A 193 -34.73 -6.04 -8.90
N ASP A 194 -35.27 -4.99 -9.52
CA ASP A 194 -35.69 -5.02 -10.92
C ASP A 194 -34.50 -5.25 -11.85
N GLU A 195 -34.73 -5.85 -13.02
CA GLU A 195 -33.66 -6.21 -13.97
C GLU A 195 -32.78 -5.01 -14.37
N CYS A 196 -33.36 -3.81 -14.46
CA CYS A 196 -32.65 -2.58 -14.77
C CYS A 196 -31.71 -2.09 -13.65
N ASP A 197 -31.98 -2.50 -12.39
CA ASP A 197 -31.21 -2.12 -11.21
C ASP A 197 -30.17 -3.17 -10.80
N LYS A 198 -30.18 -4.35 -11.44
CA LYS A 198 -29.17 -5.38 -11.21
C LYS A 198 -27.81 -4.92 -11.69
N VAL A 199 -26.80 -5.19 -10.87
CA VAL A 199 -25.43 -4.73 -11.14
C VAL A 199 -24.52 -5.92 -11.40
N THR A 200 -23.66 -5.78 -12.39
CA THR A 200 -22.64 -6.79 -12.72
C THR A 200 -21.40 -6.59 -11.87
N GLY A 201 -20.88 -7.69 -11.33
CA GLY A 201 -19.70 -7.69 -10.48
C GLY A 201 -19.43 -9.05 -9.88
N CYS A 202 -18.31 -9.17 -9.18
CA CYS A 202 -17.91 -10.37 -8.48
C CYS A 202 -17.31 -10.02 -7.11
N TYR A 203 -17.35 -10.97 -6.19
CA TYR A 203 -16.61 -10.90 -4.92
C TYR A 203 -16.07 -12.27 -4.50
N ARG A 204 -15.15 -12.26 -3.55
CA ARG A 204 -14.53 -13.46 -2.97
C ARG A 204 -14.96 -13.61 -1.52
N ASN A 205 -14.96 -14.85 -1.03
CA ASN A 205 -15.14 -15.11 0.39
C ASN A 205 -13.92 -14.59 1.18
N LEU A 206 -14.17 -13.79 2.22
CA LEU A 206 -13.11 -13.16 3.01
C LEU A 206 -12.22 -14.19 3.72
N LYS A 207 -12.83 -15.20 4.33
CA LYS A 207 -12.12 -16.25 5.08
C LYS A 207 -11.20 -17.06 4.20
N GLU A 208 -11.70 -17.56 3.06
CA GLU A 208 -10.88 -18.28 2.08
C GLU A 208 -9.71 -17.43 1.58
N MET A 209 -9.96 -16.14 1.32
CA MET A 209 -8.93 -15.22 0.84
C MET A 209 -7.83 -15.01 1.88
N LEU A 210 -8.20 -14.79 3.15
CA LEU A 210 -7.23 -14.61 4.24
C LEU A 210 -6.36 -15.84 4.46
N ILE A 211 -6.93 -17.04 4.44
CA ILE A 211 -6.17 -18.29 4.56
C ILE A 211 -5.15 -18.40 3.42
N LYS A 212 -5.59 -18.20 2.17
CA LYS A 212 -4.68 -18.25 1.01
C LYS A 212 -3.57 -17.21 1.07
N LEU A 213 -3.88 -15.99 1.52
CA LEU A 213 -2.87 -14.95 1.71
C LEU A 213 -1.88 -15.36 2.80
N ALA A 214 -2.34 -15.87 3.94
CA ALA A 214 -1.46 -16.35 4.99
C ALA A 214 -0.51 -17.46 4.48
N GLU A 215 -1.02 -18.46 3.75
CA GLU A 215 -0.19 -19.50 3.12
C GLU A 215 0.86 -18.90 2.17
N PHE A 216 0.44 -17.93 1.35
CA PHE A 216 1.29 -17.25 0.38
C PHE A 216 2.43 -16.44 1.02
N TYR A 217 2.19 -15.75 2.13
CA TYR A 217 3.26 -15.01 2.82
C TYR A 217 4.11 -15.92 3.70
N LEU A 218 3.50 -16.92 4.35
CA LEU A 218 4.25 -17.88 5.18
C LEU A 218 5.24 -18.68 4.33
N SER A 219 4.91 -19.02 3.08
CA SER A 219 5.85 -19.72 2.17
C SER A 219 7.07 -18.89 1.75
N GLY A 220 7.11 -17.58 2.05
CA GLY A 220 8.23 -16.70 1.73
C GLY A 220 8.33 -16.30 0.25
N CYS A 221 7.30 -16.56 -0.56
CA CYS A 221 7.31 -16.33 -2.01
C CYS A 221 7.49 -14.86 -2.43
N THR A 222 7.24 -13.89 -1.56
CA THR A 222 7.25 -12.46 -1.90
C THR A 222 8.60 -11.77 -1.68
N GLY A 223 9.54 -12.43 -1.00
CA GLY A 223 10.77 -11.78 -0.53
C GLY A 223 10.52 -10.72 0.56
N HIS A 224 9.29 -10.57 1.06
CA HIS A 224 8.98 -9.76 2.22
C HIS A 224 9.14 -10.59 3.50
N SER A 225 9.83 -10.04 4.49
CA SER A 225 9.85 -10.63 5.83
C SER A 225 8.53 -10.34 6.53
N ILE A 226 7.87 -11.39 7.01
CA ILE A 226 6.73 -11.23 7.91
C ILE A 226 7.24 -10.52 9.17
N THR A 227 6.61 -9.39 9.48
CA THR A 227 6.89 -8.58 10.65
C THR A 227 5.65 -8.61 11.52
N TRP A 228 5.70 -9.45 12.55
CA TRP A 228 4.71 -9.41 13.60
C TRP A 228 4.93 -8.12 14.38
N PHE A 229 3.95 -7.22 14.32
CA PHE A 229 3.90 -6.08 15.23
C PHE A 229 3.45 -6.62 16.61
N GLU A 230 2.82 -5.78 17.43
CA GLU A 230 2.23 -6.24 18.71
C GLU A 230 1.18 -7.35 18.51
N GLU A 231 0.49 -7.37 17.35
CA GLU A 231 -0.46 -8.41 16.96
C GLU A 231 -0.05 -9.14 15.66
N PRO A 232 -0.10 -10.49 15.63
CA PRO A 232 0.11 -11.26 14.41
C PRO A 232 -1.17 -11.36 13.56
N TYR A 233 -0.99 -11.63 12.26
CA TYR A 233 -2.07 -11.89 11.28
C TYR A 233 -3.17 -10.81 11.23
N THR A 234 -2.76 -9.56 11.38
CA THR A 234 -3.63 -8.39 11.23
C THR A 234 -3.90 -8.09 9.76
N PHE A 235 -5.12 -7.70 9.46
CA PHE A 235 -5.55 -7.35 8.10
C PHE A 235 -6.41 -6.09 8.08
N SER A 236 -6.46 -5.48 6.90
CA SER A 236 -7.27 -4.32 6.62
C SER A 236 -8.20 -4.58 5.44
N VAL A 237 -9.35 -3.89 5.44
CA VAL A 237 -10.32 -3.92 4.35
C VAL A 237 -10.74 -2.49 4.06
N GLY A 238 -10.69 -2.08 2.80
CA GLY A 238 -11.00 -0.71 2.39
C GLY A 238 -11.77 -0.68 1.08
N GLY A 239 -12.73 0.24 0.98
CA GLY A 239 -13.51 0.47 -0.23
C GLY A 239 -13.10 1.75 -0.94
N ASP A 240 -13.19 1.77 -2.27
CA ASP A 240 -12.99 2.96 -3.08
C ASP A 240 -13.91 2.99 -4.30
N GLY A 241 -14.27 4.20 -4.71
CA GLY A 241 -14.96 4.47 -5.97
C GLY A 241 -13.94 4.66 -7.09
N ALA A 242 -13.93 3.77 -8.07
CA ALA A 242 -13.04 3.86 -9.21
C ALA A 242 -13.63 4.78 -10.30
N PRO A 243 -12.93 5.83 -10.76
CA PRO A 243 -13.43 6.74 -11.79
C PRO A 243 -13.25 6.18 -13.22
N PHE A 244 -13.35 4.86 -13.40
CA PHE A 244 -12.96 4.17 -14.63
C PHE A 244 -14.12 3.43 -15.33
N GLY A 245 -15.38 3.71 -14.95
CA GLY A 245 -16.57 3.12 -15.57
C GLY A 245 -17.12 3.95 -16.73
N LYS A 246 -17.91 3.32 -17.60
CA LYS A 246 -18.61 4.00 -18.71
C LYS A 246 -19.62 5.07 -18.22
N ASP A 247 -19.96 5.03 -16.93
CA ASP A 247 -20.92 5.92 -16.25
C ASP A 247 -20.41 6.43 -14.87
N ASP A 248 -19.09 6.37 -14.60
CA ASP A 248 -18.45 6.88 -13.36
C ASP A 248 -18.96 6.28 -12.02
N THR A 249 -19.24 4.97 -11.97
CA THR A 249 -19.73 4.34 -10.73
C THR A 249 -19.07 3.04 -10.25
N PRO A 250 -17.99 2.44 -10.80
CA PRO A 250 -17.53 1.16 -10.27
C PRO A 250 -16.98 1.29 -8.86
N CYS A 251 -17.41 0.39 -7.97
CA CYS A 251 -16.95 0.31 -6.58
C CYS A 251 -16.09 -0.94 -6.41
N ALA A 252 -14.97 -0.79 -5.71
CA ALA A 252 -14.08 -1.88 -5.37
C ALA A 252 -13.81 -1.90 -3.86
N TRP A 253 -13.66 -3.10 -3.32
CA TRP A 253 -13.13 -3.32 -1.98
C TRP A 253 -11.89 -4.18 -2.05
N LEU A 254 -10.87 -3.76 -1.32
CA LEU A 254 -9.56 -4.37 -1.28
C LEU A 254 -9.28 -4.92 0.13
N ILE A 255 -8.46 -5.96 0.18
CA ILE A 255 -7.92 -6.54 1.40
C ILE A 255 -6.40 -6.53 1.36
N SER A 256 -5.78 -6.24 2.50
CA SER A 256 -4.33 -6.24 2.67
C SER A 256 -3.95 -6.88 4.00
N LEU A 257 -2.88 -7.68 4.01
CA LEU A 257 -2.26 -8.14 5.25
C LEU A 257 -1.26 -7.09 5.72
N LEU A 258 -1.30 -6.74 7.00
CA LEU A 258 -0.50 -5.63 7.52
C LEU A 258 0.87 -6.09 7.99
N ASN A 259 1.01 -7.34 8.43
CA ASN A 259 2.25 -7.91 8.98
C ASN A 259 3.31 -8.28 7.92
N ILE A 260 3.29 -7.67 6.74
CA ILE A 260 4.20 -8.01 5.63
C ILE A 260 5.40 -7.04 5.53
N GLY A 261 5.72 -6.37 6.63
CA GLY A 261 6.85 -5.45 6.74
C GLY A 261 6.78 -4.33 5.69
N ARG A 262 7.81 -4.23 4.84
CA ARG A 262 7.88 -3.23 3.75
C ARG A 262 6.78 -3.38 2.68
N GLY A 263 6.08 -4.52 2.65
CA GLY A 263 4.97 -4.75 1.72
C GLY A 263 3.70 -3.97 2.06
N VAL A 264 3.51 -3.48 3.29
CA VAL A 264 2.23 -2.89 3.74
C VAL A 264 1.78 -1.66 2.95
N LEU A 265 2.72 -0.88 2.41
CA LEU A 265 2.45 0.29 1.57
C LEU A 265 2.56 -0.01 0.06
N SER A 266 2.79 -1.27 -0.32
CA SER A 266 2.97 -1.67 -1.71
C SER A 266 1.62 -1.77 -2.41
N SER A 267 1.47 -1.09 -3.54
CA SER A 267 0.30 -1.25 -4.42
C SER A 267 0.15 -2.66 -4.98
N ASN A 268 1.18 -3.52 -4.86
CA ASN A 268 1.13 -4.91 -5.31
C ASN A 268 0.56 -5.85 -4.24
N GLU A 269 0.47 -5.41 -2.98
CA GLU A 269 0.05 -6.21 -1.83
C GLU A 269 -1.37 -5.81 -1.38
N ASN A 270 -2.21 -5.37 -2.32
CA ASN A 270 -3.62 -5.06 -2.12
C ASN A 270 -4.45 -5.93 -3.07
N TYR A 271 -5.36 -6.73 -2.53
CA TYR A 271 -6.08 -7.74 -3.31
C TYR A 271 -7.57 -7.42 -3.43
N LEU A 272 -8.14 -7.65 -4.61
CA LEU A 272 -9.56 -7.40 -4.86
C LEU A 272 -10.44 -8.41 -4.12
N LEU A 273 -11.25 -7.91 -3.18
CA LEU A 273 -12.25 -8.68 -2.43
C LEU A 273 -13.62 -8.57 -3.08
N PHE A 274 -14.03 -7.38 -3.52
CA PHE A 274 -15.28 -7.10 -4.22
C PHE A 274 -15.04 -6.09 -5.34
N GLY A 275 -15.71 -6.26 -6.48
CA GLY A 275 -15.71 -5.30 -7.57
C GLY A 275 -17.02 -5.38 -8.34
N ALA A 276 -17.74 -4.26 -8.41
CA ALA A 276 -19.02 -4.18 -9.12
C ALA A 276 -19.19 -2.83 -9.81
N ASN A 277 -19.94 -2.83 -10.91
CA ASN A 277 -20.27 -1.62 -11.65
C ASN A 277 -21.44 -0.87 -11.00
N CYS A 278 -21.26 -0.38 -9.77
CA CYS A 278 -22.31 0.25 -8.99
C CYS A 278 -21.77 1.27 -7.97
N ARG A 279 -22.53 2.35 -7.75
CA ARG A 279 -22.17 3.41 -6.80
C ARG A 279 -21.94 2.85 -5.40
N GLU A 280 -21.10 3.54 -4.63
CA GLU A 280 -20.74 3.15 -3.26
C GLU A 280 -21.97 3.08 -2.34
N SER A 281 -23.00 3.88 -2.61
CA SER A 281 -24.21 4.00 -1.80
C SER A 281 -25.35 3.04 -2.18
N CYS A 282 -25.18 2.21 -3.21
CA CYS A 282 -26.26 1.36 -3.69
C CYS A 282 -26.59 0.22 -2.69
N ILE A 283 -27.81 -0.32 -2.79
CA ILE A 283 -28.29 -1.40 -1.93
C ILE A 283 -27.41 -2.65 -1.99
N VAL A 284 -26.81 -2.94 -3.14
CA VAL A 284 -25.91 -4.08 -3.35
C VAL A 284 -24.65 -3.94 -2.51
N VAL A 285 -24.05 -2.75 -2.44
CA VAL A 285 -22.89 -2.48 -1.58
C VAL A 285 -23.28 -2.55 -0.10
N GLN A 286 -24.47 -2.07 0.28
CA GLN A 286 -24.96 -2.21 1.65
C GLN A 286 -25.14 -3.67 2.07
N ARG A 287 -25.64 -4.53 1.15
CA ARG A 287 -25.76 -5.97 1.38
C ARG A 287 -24.39 -6.63 1.51
N PHE A 288 -23.42 -6.26 0.66
CA PHE A 288 -22.04 -6.71 0.78
C PHE A 288 -21.41 -6.32 2.12
N ILE A 289 -21.61 -5.08 2.59
CA ILE A 289 -21.12 -4.60 3.89
C ILE A 289 -21.68 -5.45 5.04
N LYS A 290 -22.98 -5.75 5.05
CA LYS A 290 -23.59 -6.61 6.08
C LYS A 290 -22.97 -8.01 6.13
N MET A 291 -22.73 -8.59 4.96
CA MET A 291 -22.04 -9.87 4.85
C MET A 291 -20.60 -9.76 5.37
N LEU A 292 -19.86 -8.73 4.95
CA LEU A 292 -18.50 -8.48 5.39
C LEU A 292 -18.37 -8.35 6.92
N LEU A 293 -19.29 -7.66 7.58
CA LEU A 293 -19.30 -7.54 9.05
C LEU A 293 -19.52 -8.87 9.75
N THR A 294 -20.36 -9.72 9.17
CA THR A 294 -20.61 -11.06 9.68
C THR A 294 -19.34 -11.89 9.54
N ASP A 295 -18.73 -11.87 8.35
CA ASP A 295 -17.48 -12.58 8.08
C ASP A 295 -16.36 -12.13 9.04
N ILE A 296 -16.14 -10.82 9.22
CA ILE A 296 -15.11 -10.28 10.11
C ILE A 296 -15.33 -10.78 11.55
N ARG A 297 -16.57 -10.69 12.06
CA ARG A 297 -16.91 -11.13 13.41
C ARG A 297 -16.64 -12.62 13.62
N ASP A 298 -16.97 -13.44 12.64
CA ASP A 298 -16.76 -14.88 12.72
C ASP A 298 -15.28 -15.23 12.60
N ILE A 299 -14.54 -14.49 11.78
CA ILE A 299 -13.09 -14.63 11.62
C ILE A 299 -12.34 -14.32 12.92
N GLU A 300 -12.63 -13.19 13.58
CA GLU A 300 -11.92 -12.77 14.80
C GLU A 300 -12.14 -13.71 15.98
N LYS A 301 -13.27 -14.42 16.00
CA LYS A 301 -13.59 -15.43 17.03
C LYS A 301 -12.96 -16.79 16.75
N SER A 302 -12.56 -17.06 15.51
CA SER A 302 -12.15 -18.38 15.06
C SER A 302 -10.63 -18.53 15.03
N VAL A 303 -10.14 -19.70 15.44
CA VAL A 303 -8.79 -20.15 15.07
C VAL A 303 -8.92 -20.94 13.77
N MET A 304 -8.14 -20.55 12.78
CA MET A 304 -8.08 -21.20 11.47
C MET A 304 -6.78 -21.94 11.31
N THR A 305 -6.72 -22.85 10.34
CA THR A 305 -5.51 -23.60 10.04
C THR A 305 -5.12 -23.37 8.59
N CYS A 306 -3.85 -23.13 8.33
CA CYS A 306 -3.28 -22.95 7.00
C CYS A 306 -2.06 -23.87 6.80
N SER A 307 -1.74 -24.20 5.55
CA SER A 307 -0.57 -25.02 5.23
C SER A 307 0.68 -24.17 5.04
N HIS A 308 1.76 -24.50 5.75
CA HIS A 308 3.08 -23.91 5.57
C HIS A 308 4.12 -25.04 5.47
N ASN A 309 4.80 -25.15 4.32
CA ASN A 309 5.80 -26.19 4.05
C ASN A 309 5.30 -27.62 4.35
N GLY A 310 4.02 -27.89 4.08
CA GLY A 310 3.37 -29.17 4.36
C GLY A 310 2.97 -29.39 5.83
N GLN A 311 3.22 -28.42 6.71
CA GLN A 311 2.79 -28.43 8.10
C GLN A 311 1.55 -27.55 8.30
N GLN A 312 0.66 -27.97 9.19
CA GLN A 312 -0.50 -27.19 9.56
C GLN A 312 -0.12 -26.15 10.61
N VAL A 313 -0.42 -24.88 10.33
CA VAL A 313 -0.17 -23.74 11.22
C VAL A 313 -1.50 -23.14 11.63
N ASN A 314 -1.68 -22.93 12.93
CA ASN A 314 -2.86 -22.26 13.46
C ASN A 314 -2.69 -20.74 13.34
N VAL A 315 -3.70 -20.10 12.80
CA VAL A 315 -3.74 -18.67 12.52
C VAL A 315 -5.01 -18.08 13.12
N LYS A 316 -4.85 -16.97 13.84
CA LYS A 316 -5.97 -16.17 14.34
C LYS A 316 -5.84 -14.76 13.77
N PHE A 317 -6.74 -14.41 12.87
CA PHE A 317 -6.72 -13.10 12.21
C PHE A 317 -7.41 -12.04 13.08
N SER A 318 -6.92 -10.80 12.98
CA SER A 318 -7.43 -9.63 13.70
C SER A 318 -7.71 -8.50 12.70
N PHE A 319 -8.90 -7.88 12.76
CA PHE A 319 -9.23 -6.74 11.91
C PHE A 319 -8.81 -5.45 12.62
N THR A 320 -7.81 -4.75 12.10
CA THR A 320 -7.20 -3.62 12.81
C THR A 320 -7.33 -2.29 12.12
N GLU A 321 -7.53 -2.26 10.79
CA GLU A 321 -7.48 -1.03 10.00
C GLU A 321 -8.60 -0.98 8.96
N LEU A 322 -9.23 0.20 8.82
CA LEU A 322 -10.29 0.48 7.85
C LEU A 322 -9.87 1.66 6.93
N PRO A 323 -8.91 1.45 6.01
CA PRO A 323 -8.38 2.52 5.16
C PRO A 323 -9.39 2.92 4.09
N ASN A 324 -9.91 4.14 4.17
CA ASN A 324 -10.90 4.66 3.23
C ASN A 324 -10.72 6.18 3.09
N ASP A 325 -11.10 6.71 1.92
CA ASP A 325 -11.13 8.17 1.75
C ASP A 325 -12.27 8.81 2.57
N MET A 326 -12.22 10.12 2.76
CA MET A 326 -13.21 10.83 3.59
C MET A 326 -14.65 10.68 3.08
N LYS A 327 -14.84 10.61 1.76
CA LYS A 327 -16.17 10.53 1.14
C LYS A 327 -16.77 9.14 1.38
N MET A 328 -15.98 8.10 1.16
CA MET A 328 -16.36 6.72 1.43
C MET A 328 -16.62 6.53 2.93
N LEU A 329 -15.77 7.09 3.80
CA LEU A 329 -15.98 7.03 5.24
C LEU A 329 -17.25 7.75 5.70
N ALA A 330 -17.59 8.90 5.11
CA ALA A 330 -18.85 9.57 5.45
C ALA A 330 -20.06 8.66 5.18
N PHE A 331 -20.05 7.95 4.04
CA PHE A 331 -21.08 6.95 3.72
C PHE A 331 -21.05 5.77 4.70
N LEU A 332 -19.88 5.14 4.90
CA LEU A 332 -19.70 3.98 5.77
C LEU A 332 -19.97 4.26 7.25
N SER A 333 -19.89 5.53 7.64
CA SER A 333 -20.20 6.01 8.97
C SER A 333 -21.65 6.45 9.12
N GLY A 334 -22.46 6.53 8.06
CA GLY A 334 -23.84 7.06 8.12
C GLY A 334 -23.89 8.59 8.39
N GLU A 335 -22.85 9.31 7.99
CA GLU A 335 -22.66 10.74 8.26
C GLU A 335 -23.16 11.64 7.13
N LEU A 336 -23.25 12.94 7.45
CA LEU A 336 -23.32 14.02 6.47
C LEU A 336 -22.05 14.10 5.61
N SER A 337 -22.19 14.69 4.41
CA SER A 337 -21.08 14.93 3.49
C SER A 337 -20.02 15.86 4.07
N ASN A 338 -18.83 15.86 3.46
CA ASN A 338 -17.69 16.70 3.86
C ASN A 338 -17.92 18.22 3.71
N SER A 339 -19.08 18.62 3.16
CA SER A 339 -19.52 20.02 3.09
C SER A 339 -20.29 20.49 4.33
N ALA A 340 -20.55 19.60 5.29
CA ALA A 340 -21.21 19.95 6.55
C ALA A 340 -20.29 20.81 7.43
N LYS A 341 -20.88 21.50 8.42
CA LYS A 341 -20.17 22.35 9.38
C LYS A 341 -19.00 21.63 10.04
N TYR A 342 -19.26 20.41 10.50
CA TYR A 342 -18.20 19.46 10.83
C TYR A 342 -17.84 18.76 9.52
N PHE A 343 -16.62 18.96 9.01
CA PHE A 343 -16.24 18.55 7.64
C PHE A 343 -15.33 17.31 7.58
N SER A 344 -14.64 16.97 8.67
CA SER A 344 -13.83 15.75 8.77
C SER A 344 -14.57 14.52 9.31
N SER A 345 -14.56 13.41 8.58
CA SER A 345 -15.04 12.10 9.07
C SER A 345 -14.08 11.43 10.06
N PHE A 346 -12.89 12.03 10.29
CA PHE A 346 -11.87 11.51 11.22
C PHE A 346 -11.88 12.21 12.57
N ALA A 347 -12.44 13.41 12.66
CA ALA A 347 -12.36 14.23 13.87
C ALA A 347 -13.54 15.20 13.99
N ASN A 348 -13.87 15.57 15.22
CA ASN A 348 -14.90 16.56 15.55
C ASN A 348 -14.51 18.03 15.32
N VAL A 349 -13.74 18.29 14.26
CA VAL A 349 -13.38 19.65 13.82
C VAL A 349 -14.51 20.29 13.02
N SER A 350 -14.76 21.58 13.26
CA SER A 350 -15.77 22.39 12.59
C SER A 350 -15.15 23.56 11.81
N SER A 351 -15.93 24.16 10.91
CA SER A 351 -15.52 25.38 10.21
C SER A 351 -15.21 26.56 11.13
N ASP A 352 -15.79 26.58 12.34
CA ASP A 352 -15.63 27.69 13.29
C ASP A 352 -14.28 27.61 14.02
N ASP A 353 -13.86 26.39 14.39
CA ASP A 353 -12.67 26.16 15.22
C ASP A 353 -11.48 25.60 14.43
N ALA A 354 -11.64 25.23 13.16
CA ALA A 354 -10.55 24.79 12.27
C ALA A 354 -9.43 25.82 12.08
N LYS A 355 -9.65 27.09 12.47
CA LYS A 355 -8.67 28.18 12.41
C LYS A 355 -7.81 28.29 13.67
N ASN A 356 -8.08 27.49 14.71
CA ASN A 356 -7.34 27.53 15.96
C ASN A 356 -5.93 26.95 15.79
N THR A 357 -4.91 27.81 15.81
CA THR A 357 -3.49 27.46 15.63
C THR A 357 -2.88 26.65 16.79
N GLN A 358 -3.55 26.63 17.94
CA GLN A 358 -3.14 25.86 19.13
C GLN A 358 -3.94 24.57 19.30
N ALA A 359 -4.88 24.28 18.39
CA ALA A 359 -5.67 23.06 18.47
C ALA A 359 -4.80 21.82 18.28
N THR A 360 -5.11 20.78 19.03
CA THR A 360 -4.46 19.46 18.90
C THR A 360 -5.49 18.39 18.56
N PHE A 361 -5.06 17.37 17.84
CA PHE A 361 -5.87 16.21 17.49
C PHE A 361 -5.36 14.98 18.23
N GLY A 362 -6.26 14.26 18.90
CA GLY A 362 -5.94 13.00 19.57
C GLY A 362 -7.09 12.47 20.41
N ARG A 363 -6.86 11.34 21.10
CA ARG A 363 -7.86 10.70 21.95
C ARG A 363 -7.83 11.22 23.41
N GLY A 364 -6.80 11.97 23.77
CA GLY A 364 -6.62 12.51 25.12
C GLY A 364 -7.69 13.52 25.51
N ILE A 365 -7.87 13.73 26.81
CA ILE A 365 -8.88 14.68 27.30
C ILE A 365 -8.50 16.12 26.94
N GLU A 366 -7.21 16.39 26.88
CA GLU A 366 -6.54 17.64 26.54
C GLU A 366 -6.61 17.99 25.05
N ASN A 367 -6.96 17.02 24.19
CA ASN A 367 -7.04 17.29 22.76
C ASN A 367 -8.28 18.11 22.40
N THR A 368 -8.07 19.14 21.59
CA THR A 368 -9.14 20.01 21.07
C THR A 368 -10.08 19.23 20.17
N TRP A 369 -9.51 18.48 19.23
CA TRP A 369 -10.23 17.64 18.31
C TRP A 369 -10.00 16.17 18.65
N LYS A 370 -11.08 15.41 18.64
CA LYS A 370 -11.12 14.00 19.00
C LYS A 370 -11.68 13.19 17.84
N PRO A 371 -11.18 11.96 17.64
CA PRO A 371 -11.85 11.00 16.77
C PRO A 371 -13.30 10.79 17.20
N TRP A 372 -14.16 10.55 16.22
CA TRP A 372 -15.53 10.15 16.48
C TRP A 372 -15.55 8.76 17.13
N MET A 373 -16.47 8.54 18.08
CA MET A 373 -16.65 7.26 18.76
C MET A 373 -18.00 6.65 18.42
N TYR A 374 -18.05 5.35 18.15
CA TYR A 374 -19.26 4.64 17.77
C TYR A 374 -20.41 4.83 18.76
N SER A 375 -20.13 4.76 20.07
CA SER A 375 -21.12 4.96 21.11
C SER A 375 -21.77 6.36 21.06
N ASP A 376 -21.00 7.40 20.75
CA ASP A 376 -21.51 8.76 20.63
C ASP A 376 -22.28 8.97 19.33
N ARG A 377 -21.89 8.28 18.25
CA ARG A 377 -22.66 8.24 17.00
C ARG A 377 -24.08 7.77 17.27
N LEU A 378 -24.26 6.62 17.95
CA LEU A 378 -25.57 6.06 18.24
C LEU A 378 -26.47 6.99 19.07
N LYS A 379 -25.90 7.72 20.03
CA LYS A 379 -26.66 8.72 20.81
C LYS A 379 -27.28 9.78 19.90
N VAL A 380 -26.49 10.33 18.97
CA VAL A 380 -26.95 11.36 18.03
C VAL A 380 -27.97 10.79 17.04
N VAL A 381 -27.76 9.57 16.51
CA VAL A 381 -28.73 8.91 15.61
C VAL A 381 -30.10 8.83 16.26
N ASN A 382 -30.18 8.32 17.50
CA ASN A 382 -31.43 8.18 18.23
C ASN A 382 -32.15 9.53 18.41
N GLU A 383 -31.42 10.62 18.62
CA GLU A 383 -31.98 11.97 18.71
C GLU A 383 -32.45 12.51 17.35
N VAL A 384 -31.69 12.25 16.28
CA VAL A 384 -32.04 12.63 14.91
C VAL A 384 -33.29 11.90 14.43
N GLU A 385 -33.46 10.62 14.76
CA GLU A 385 -34.66 9.85 14.43
C GLU A 385 -35.91 10.41 15.13
N LYS A 386 -35.79 10.76 16.41
CA LYS A 386 -36.86 11.44 17.16
C LYS A 386 -37.23 12.77 16.50
N LEU A 387 -36.25 13.54 16.02
CA LEU A 387 -36.52 14.77 15.27
C LEU A 387 -37.22 14.48 13.94
N LYS A 388 -36.71 13.54 13.15
CA LYS A 388 -37.30 13.15 11.85
C LYS A 388 -38.74 12.69 12.00
N ALA A 389 -39.07 11.96 13.06
CA ALA A 389 -40.45 11.55 13.38
C ALA A 389 -41.37 12.75 13.65
N LYS A 390 -40.89 13.79 14.36
CA LYS A 390 -41.64 15.03 14.61
C LYS A 390 -41.82 15.88 13.34
N LEU A 391 -40.88 15.80 12.40
CA LEU A 391 -40.89 16.56 11.14
C LEU A 391 -41.77 15.95 10.03
N LYS A 392 -42.53 14.88 10.31
CA LYS A 392 -43.49 14.27 9.36
C LYS A 392 -44.69 15.17 8.99
N GLN A 393 -44.84 16.32 9.64
CA GLN A 393 -45.80 17.38 9.30
C GLN A 393 -45.57 17.95 7.87
N PRO A 394 -46.55 18.67 7.26
CA PRO A 394 -46.47 19.15 5.88
C PRO A 394 -45.48 20.33 5.75
N LEU A 395 -44.19 20.02 5.84
CA LEU A 395 -43.08 20.90 5.54
C LEU A 395 -42.46 20.50 4.20
N SER A 396 -41.88 21.46 3.48
CA SER A 396 -41.09 21.15 2.28
C SER A 396 -39.84 20.35 2.64
N ASP A 397 -39.40 19.49 1.73
CA ASP A 397 -38.24 18.62 1.96
C ASP A 397 -36.95 19.40 2.19
N ALA A 398 -36.78 20.53 1.52
CA ALA A 398 -35.66 21.45 1.77
C ALA A 398 -35.66 21.97 3.21
N THR A 399 -36.83 22.35 3.73
CA THR A 399 -36.98 22.80 5.13
C THR A 399 -36.70 21.67 6.10
N LYS A 400 -37.23 20.46 5.84
CA LYS A 400 -36.93 19.28 6.67
C LYS A 400 -35.43 18.99 6.68
N ARG A 401 -34.78 19.01 5.52
CA ARG A 401 -33.34 18.79 5.39
C ARG A 401 -32.54 19.81 6.18
N SER A 402 -32.85 21.10 6.03
CA SER A 402 -32.19 22.19 6.75
C SER A 402 -32.35 22.06 8.28
N LYS A 403 -33.54 21.68 8.76
CA LYS A 403 -33.77 21.43 10.19
C LYS A 403 -32.93 20.26 10.71
N VAL A 404 -32.88 19.15 9.97
CA VAL A 404 -32.07 17.97 10.34
C VAL A 404 -30.58 18.30 10.37
N THR A 405 -30.04 18.94 9.32
CA THR A 405 -28.60 19.25 9.27
C THR A 405 -28.19 20.30 10.32
N SER A 406 -29.06 21.28 10.58
CA SER A 406 -28.83 22.27 11.64
C SER A 406 -28.84 21.64 13.03
N PHE A 407 -29.77 20.71 13.29
CA PHE A 407 -29.81 19.96 14.54
C PHE A 407 -28.55 19.11 14.76
N ILE A 408 -28.09 18.39 13.73
CA ILE A 408 -26.85 17.61 13.80
C ILE A 408 -25.65 18.51 14.13
N ALA A 409 -25.57 19.69 13.51
CA ALA A 409 -24.53 20.67 13.79
C ALA A 409 -24.61 21.22 15.23
N GLN A 410 -25.80 21.47 15.78
CA GLN A 410 -26.00 21.88 17.18
C GLN A 410 -25.52 20.80 18.16
N LYS A 411 -25.64 19.53 17.79
CA LYS A 411 -25.13 18.38 18.55
C LYS A 411 -23.63 18.16 18.40
N LYS A 412 -22.92 19.10 17.76
CA LYS A 412 -21.48 19.02 17.48
C LYS A 412 -21.08 17.72 16.77
N SER A 413 -21.94 17.26 15.86
CA SER A 413 -21.83 15.96 15.21
C SER A 413 -21.94 16.07 13.69
N ARG A 414 -21.79 14.93 13.04
CA ARG A 414 -22.05 14.69 11.61
C ARG A 414 -23.07 13.58 11.40
N GLN A 415 -23.52 12.95 12.47
CA GLN A 415 -24.17 11.66 12.41
C GLN A 415 -25.64 11.82 12.03
N GLU A 416 -26.08 11.11 10.98
CA GLU A 416 -27.47 11.15 10.54
C GLU A 416 -28.17 9.78 10.60
N PHE A 417 -27.44 8.72 10.26
CA PHE A 417 -27.95 7.35 10.20
C PHE A 417 -27.07 6.43 11.04
N GLU A 418 -27.54 5.25 11.42
CA GLU A 418 -26.65 4.27 12.05
C GLU A 418 -25.49 3.91 11.10
N PRO A 419 -24.22 3.85 11.57
CA PRO A 419 -23.10 3.46 10.74
C PRO A 419 -23.32 2.08 10.11
N PRO A 420 -23.32 1.94 8.76
CA PRO A 420 -23.44 0.64 8.11
C PRO A 420 -22.40 -0.38 8.56
N LEU A 421 -21.20 0.07 8.96
CA LEU A 421 -20.12 -0.77 9.48
C LEU A 421 -20.23 -1.09 10.99
N GLY A 422 -21.24 -0.59 11.70
CA GLY A 422 -21.33 -0.78 13.15
C GLY A 422 -20.09 -0.26 13.88
N ASN A 423 -19.65 -0.98 14.92
CA ASN A 423 -18.56 -0.57 15.80
C ASN A 423 -17.16 -0.61 15.16
N ILE A 424 -16.96 -1.36 14.07
CA ILE A 424 -15.65 -1.41 13.41
C ILE A 424 -15.28 -0.09 12.72
N ILE A 425 -16.22 0.86 12.62
CA ILE A 425 -15.93 2.21 12.11
C ILE A 425 -14.90 2.96 12.98
N ASP A 426 -14.75 2.59 14.25
CA ASP A 426 -13.76 3.19 15.15
C ASP A 426 -12.31 2.77 14.82
N LYS A 427 -12.14 1.79 13.91
CA LYS A 427 -10.87 1.40 13.28
C LYS A 427 -10.57 2.22 12.01
N ALA A 428 -11.38 3.22 11.67
CA ALA A 428 -11.08 4.13 10.58
C ALA A 428 -9.92 5.05 10.96
N HIS A 429 -8.85 4.99 10.18
CA HIS A 429 -7.68 5.85 10.31
C HIS A 429 -7.52 6.72 9.08
N VAL A 430 -6.81 7.82 9.27
CA VAL A 430 -6.54 8.80 8.22
C VAL A 430 -5.73 8.14 7.10
N GLU A 431 -6.34 7.99 5.92
CA GLU A 431 -5.65 7.53 4.73
C GLU A 431 -4.85 8.69 4.11
N PRO A 432 -3.52 8.54 3.92
CA PRO A 432 -2.68 9.66 3.57
C PRO A 432 -2.61 10.02 2.09
N LEU A 433 -2.86 9.10 1.15
CA LEU A 433 -2.79 9.33 -0.29
C LEU A 433 -3.77 10.41 -0.74
N HIS A 434 -5.02 10.31 -0.31
CA HIS A 434 -6.07 11.24 -0.71
C HIS A 434 -5.88 12.62 -0.09
N LEU A 435 -5.48 12.67 1.18
CA LEU A 435 -5.15 13.95 1.83
C LEU A 435 -3.97 14.64 1.17
N LYS A 436 -2.89 13.90 0.87
CA LYS A 436 -1.76 14.41 0.10
C LYS A 436 -2.20 14.96 -1.25
N ASN A 437 -3.02 14.21 -1.99
CA ASN A 437 -3.47 14.63 -3.31
C ASN A 437 -4.30 15.92 -3.23
N ASN A 438 -5.18 16.03 -2.24
CA ASN A 438 -5.98 17.24 -2.01
C ASN A 438 -5.10 18.43 -1.59
N ALA A 439 -4.13 18.22 -0.71
CA ALA A 439 -3.19 19.25 -0.27
C ALA A 439 -2.31 19.76 -1.42
N CYS A 440 -1.76 18.87 -2.25
CA CYS A 440 -0.99 19.24 -3.44
C CYS A 440 -1.84 20.00 -4.46
N ALA A 441 -3.08 19.54 -4.71
CA ALA A 441 -3.98 20.22 -5.62
C ALA A 441 -4.34 21.63 -5.13
N LEU A 442 -4.51 21.81 -3.82
CA LEU A 442 -4.77 23.10 -3.19
C LEU A 442 -3.56 24.05 -3.29
N ALA A 443 -2.37 23.57 -2.93
CA ALA A 443 -1.13 24.36 -3.03
C ALA A 443 -0.85 24.80 -4.48
N HIS A 444 -1.02 23.88 -5.44
CA HIS A 444 -0.92 24.21 -6.86
C HIS A 444 -1.98 25.24 -7.29
N ARG A 445 -3.21 25.18 -6.75
CA ARG A 445 -4.25 26.17 -7.09
C ARG A 445 -3.85 27.57 -6.64
N TYR A 446 -3.29 27.72 -5.44
CA TYR A 446 -2.77 29.01 -4.98
C TYR A 446 -1.65 29.53 -5.88
N LEU A 447 -0.69 28.67 -6.21
CA LEU A 447 0.39 29.04 -7.11
C LEU A 447 -0.13 29.44 -8.50
N LEU A 448 -1.09 28.69 -9.06
CA LEU A 448 -1.65 29.00 -10.36
C LEU A 448 -2.34 30.37 -10.38
N LEU A 449 -3.11 30.70 -9.35
CA LEU A 449 -3.78 31.99 -9.23
C LEU A 449 -2.76 33.14 -9.20
N GLU A 450 -1.73 33.01 -8.36
CA GLU A 450 -0.64 33.99 -8.27
C GLU A 450 0.08 34.16 -9.61
N VAL A 451 0.33 33.07 -10.34
CA VAL A 451 0.97 33.13 -11.66
C VAL A 451 0.09 33.85 -12.69
N PHE A 452 -1.24 33.74 -12.61
CA PHE A 452 -2.14 34.50 -13.48
C PHE A 452 -2.11 35.99 -13.16
N GLU A 453 -2.16 36.36 -11.88
CA GLU A 453 -2.02 37.75 -11.42
C GLU A 453 -0.70 38.36 -11.91
N ILE A 454 0.41 37.64 -11.70
CA ILE A 454 1.75 38.04 -12.16
C ILE A 454 1.81 38.19 -13.69
N SER A 455 1.09 37.34 -14.43
CA SER A 455 1.09 37.40 -15.88
C SER A 455 0.34 38.60 -16.45
N ASN A 456 -0.57 39.20 -15.66
CA ASN A 456 -1.34 40.39 -16.01
C ASN A 456 -1.80 40.40 -17.48
N LEU A 457 -2.47 39.32 -17.89
CA LEU A 457 -2.80 39.11 -19.30
C LEU A 457 -3.86 40.13 -19.74
N PRO A 458 -3.67 40.82 -20.89
CA PRO A 458 -4.69 41.71 -21.42
C PRO A 458 -6.00 40.97 -21.75
N ASP A 459 -7.14 41.65 -21.55
CA ASP A 459 -8.47 41.12 -21.88
C ASP A 459 -8.62 40.72 -23.37
N SER A 460 -7.78 41.25 -24.26
CA SER A 460 -7.75 40.90 -25.67
C SER A 460 -7.33 39.45 -25.93
N ILE A 461 -6.59 38.82 -25.01
CA ILE A 461 -6.17 37.42 -25.12
C ILE A 461 -7.35 36.51 -24.79
N LYS A 462 -7.88 35.82 -25.80
CA LYS A 462 -9.02 34.89 -25.67
C LYS A 462 -8.59 33.42 -25.67
N LEU A 463 -7.45 33.11 -26.28
CA LEU A 463 -6.90 31.77 -26.38
C LEU A 463 -5.47 31.74 -25.84
N PHE A 464 -5.10 30.63 -25.21
CA PHE A 464 -3.75 30.43 -24.68
C PHE A 464 -2.69 30.47 -25.79
N SER A 465 -3.04 30.16 -27.03
CA SER A 465 -2.14 30.28 -28.19
C SER A 465 -1.74 31.72 -28.50
N GLN A 466 -2.47 32.71 -27.97
CA GLN A 466 -2.17 34.13 -28.12
C GLN A 466 -1.31 34.67 -26.96
N VAL A 467 -1.06 33.85 -25.93
CA VAL A 467 -0.24 34.25 -24.79
C VAL A 467 1.24 34.31 -25.23
N PRO A 468 1.96 35.41 -24.96
CA PRO A 468 3.38 35.52 -25.30
C PRO A 468 4.21 34.39 -24.68
N SER A 469 5.11 33.80 -25.46
CA SER A 469 5.91 32.64 -25.04
C SER A 469 6.86 32.93 -23.87
N ASN A 470 7.26 34.19 -23.71
CA ASN A 470 8.10 34.66 -22.60
C ASN A 470 7.28 35.10 -21.36
N SER A 471 5.95 35.07 -21.41
CA SER A 471 5.13 35.46 -20.27
C SER A 471 5.30 34.49 -19.09
N PRO A 472 5.03 34.94 -17.85
CA PRO A 472 5.20 34.10 -16.66
C PRO A 472 4.36 32.80 -16.75
N ILE A 473 3.08 32.88 -17.12
CA ILE A 473 2.22 31.70 -17.29
C ILE A 473 2.68 30.77 -18.41
N ALA A 474 3.24 31.29 -19.51
CA ALA A 474 3.77 30.45 -20.59
C ALA A 474 4.99 29.65 -20.12
N ARG A 475 5.91 30.30 -19.40
CA ARG A 475 7.08 29.63 -18.78
C ARG A 475 6.65 28.62 -17.72
N TYR A 476 5.72 28.98 -16.84
CA TYR A 476 5.14 28.08 -15.84
C TYR A 476 4.56 26.81 -16.47
N ILE A 477 3.77 26.95 -17.55
CA ILE A 477 3.20 25.80 -18.28
C ILE A 477 4.27 24.98 -19.01
N SER A 478 5.34 25.62 -19.48
CA SER A 478 6.48 24.93 -20.08
C SER A 478 7.21 24.06 -19.04
N GLU A 479 7.64 24.64 -17.92
CA GLU A 479 8.35 23.93 -16.84
C GLU A 479 7.49 22.82 -16.22
N MET A 480 6.18 23.02 -16.10
CA MET A 480 5.24 22.00 -15.68
C MET A 480 5.28 20.76 -16.60
N LYS A 481 5.45 20.95 -17.91
CA LYS A 481 5.55 19.85 -18.88
C LYS A 481 6.94 19.22 -18.88
N THR A 482 8.00 20.03 -18.91
CA THR A 482 9.37 19.61 -19.20
C THR A 482 10.15 19.16 -17.98
N LYS A 483 9.96 19.81 -16.82
CA LYS A 483 10.68 19.49 -15.58
C LYS A 483 9.83 18.71 -14.58
N CYS A 484 8.55 19.05 -14.44
CA CYS A 484 7.70 18.44 -13.41
C CYS A 484 7.03 17.13 -13.86
N GLY A 485 7.03 16.82 -15.16
CA GLY A 485 6.32 15.66 -15.70
C GLY A 485 4.78 15.77 -15.63
N LEU A 486 4.24 16.97 -15.40
CA LEU A 486 2.81 17.25 -15.18
C LEU A 486 2.10 17.64 -16.48
N SER A 487 2.42 16.96 -17.58
CA SER A 487 1.89 17.28 -18.91
C SER A 487 0.36 17.21 -19.02
N ARG A 488 -0.31 16.36 -18.23
CA ARG A 488 -1.77 16.24 -18.21
C ARG A 488 -2.41 17.47 -17.57
N LEU A 489 -1.90 17.90 -16.42
CA LEU A 489 -2.32 19.10 -15.73
C LEU A 489 -2.09 20.34 -16.60
N ALA A 490 -0.91 20.48 -17.19
CA ALA A 490 -0.60 21.59 -18.10
C ALA A 490 -1.59 21.68 -19.27
N LYS A 491 -1.91 20.55 -19.91
CA LYS A 491 -2.93 20.48 -20.96
C LYS A 491 -4.32 20.84 -20.45
N ARG A 492 -4.66 20.45 -19.22
CA ARG A 492 -5.95 20.79 -18.59
C ARG A 492 -6.05 22.30 -18.33
N ILE A 493 -5.00 22.93 -17.82
CA ILE A 493 -4.96 24.38 -17.58
C ILE A 493 -5.15 25.14 -18.89
N VAL A 494 -4.43 24.79 -19.95
CA VAL A 494 -4.59 25.42 -21.27
C VAL A 494 -6.02 25.30 -21.79
N ARG A 495 -6.64 24.11 -21.67
CA ARG A 495 -8.04 23.91 -22.07
C ARG A 495 -9.01 24.70 -21.20
N TRP A 496 -8.74 24.78 -19.90
CA TRP A 496 -9.56 25.53 -18.95
C TRP A 496 -9.49 27.04 -19.24
N PHE A 497 -8.30 27.57 -19.49
CA PHE A 497 -8.09 28.96 -19.91
C PHE A 497 -8.88 29.26 -21.20
N ASN A 498 -8.72 28.46 -22.25
CA ASN A 498 -9.44 28.66 -23.51
C ASN A 498 -10.97 28.67 -23.36
N LYS A 499 -11.50 28.00 -22.33
CA LYS A 499 -12.96 27.93 -22.08
C LYS A 499 -13.46 29.06 -21.20
N THR A 500 -12.66 29.51 -20.23
CA THR A 500 -13.13 30.35 -19.12
C THR A 500 -12.41 31.69 -19.03
N LYS A 501 -11.33 31.87 -19.78
CA LYS A 501 -10.38 32.99 -19.69
C LYS A 501 -9.83 33.20 -18.27
N ALA A 502 -9.81 32.12 -17.47
CA ALA A 502 -9.48 32.15 -16.04
C ALA A 502 -10.38 33.07 -15.17
N ALA A 503 -11.54 33.52 -15.67
CA ALA A 503 -12.28 34.63 -15.06
C ALA A 503 -13.53 34.24 -14.25
N SER A 504 -13.97 32.97 -14.22
CA SER A 504 -15.28 32.64 -13.59
C SER A 504 -15.46 31.24 -13.02
N LYS A 505 -14.66 30.25 -13.42
CA LYS A 505 -14.76 28.89 -12.88
C LYS A 505 -13.41 28.43 -12.40
N ALA A 506 -13.30 28.05 -11.13
CA ALA A 506 -12.08 27.46 -10.60
C ALA A 506 -11.65 26.24 -11.44
N LEU A 507 -10.34 26.03 -11.57
CA LEU A 507 -9.81 24.86 -12.25
C LEU A 507 -10.25 23.58 -11.50
N ASP A 508 -11.06 22.78 -12.19
CA ASP A 508 -11.45 21.45 -11.73
C ASP A 508 -10.54 20.38 -12.33
N TYR A 509 -9.61 19.92 -11.48
CA TYR A 509 -8.67 18.83 -11.76
C TYR A 509 -8.30 18.11 -10.45
N ARG A 510 -8.62 16.81 -10.39
CA ARG A 510 -8.22 15.93 -9.27
C ARG A 510 -6.79 15.44 -9.49
N PHE A 511 -5.91 15.72 -8.53
CA PHE A 511 -4.54 15.19 -8.55
C PHE A 511 -4.56 13.68 -8.32
N THR A 512 -3.76 12.95 -9.09
CA THR A 512 -3.43 11.55 -8.81
C THR A 512 -2.20 11.47 -7.91
N GLY A 513 -1.93 10.30 -7.31
CA GLY A 513 -0.69 10.08 -6.56
C GLY A 513 0.58 10.35 -7.38
N LYS A 514 0.53 10.11 -8.70
CA LYS A 514 1.61 10.43 -9.63
C LYS A 514 1.78 11.94 -9.81
N ASP A 515 0.68 12.67 -9.95
CA ASP A 515 0.72 14.14 -10.09
C ASP A 515 1.27 14.78 -8.80
N SER A 516 0.80 14.35 -7.64
CA SER A 516 1.27 14.85 -6.34
C SER A 516 2.76 14.63 -6.14
N ARG A 517 3.28 13.44 -6.51
CA ARG A 517 4.72 13.15 -6.47
C ARG A 517 5.50 14.04 -7.44
N GLY A 518 5.04 14.17 -8.68
CA GLY A 518 5.67 15.02 -9.69
C GLY A 518 5.71 16.49 -9.28
N PHE A 519 4.65 16.98 -8.64
CA PHE A 519 4.56 18.33 -8.08
C PHE A 519 5.53 18.54 -6.93
N LEU A 520 5.45 17.73 -5.86
CA LEU A 520 6.26 17.95 -4.65
C LEU A 520 7.77 17.83 -4.89
N HIS A 521 8.19 17.00 -5.85
CA HIS A 521 9.61 16.87 -6.17
C HIS A 521 10.15 18.05 -7.01
N ASN A 522 9.28 18.78 -7.72
CA ASN A 522 9.71 19.69 -8.79
C ASN A 522 9.08 21.09 -8.71
N PHE A 523 8.26 21.41 -7.70
CA PHE A 523 7.56 22.69 -7.61
C PHE A 523 8.52 23.90 -7.62
N MET A 524 9.76 23.74 -7.15
CA MET A 524 10.76 24.82 -7.20
C MET A 524 11.09 25.26 -8.62
N TYR A 525 11.02 24.38 -9.63
CA TYR A 525 11.15 24.78 -11.03
C TYR A 525 10.00 25.68 -11.48
N LEU A 526 8.80 25.47 -10.92
CA LEU A 526 7.65 26.31 -11.21
C LEU A 526 7.80 27.71 -10.60
N ILE A 527 8.34 27.80 -9.38
CA ILE A 527 8.63 29.08 -8.71
C ILE A 527 9.72 29.84 -9.47
N ALA A 528 10.85 29.18 -9.76
CA ALA A 528 11.97 29.78 -10.49
C ALA A 528 11.60 30.23 -11.92
N ALA A 529 10.53 29.66 -12.51
CA ALA A 529 10.02 30.09 -13.80
C ALA A 529 9.37 31.48 -13.78
N VAL A 530 8.88 31.91 -12.60
CA VAL A 530 7.97 33.05 -12.44
C VAL A 530 8.58 34.14 -11.55
N GLU A 531 9.40 33.77 -10.56
CA GLU A 531 10.09 34.69 -9.65
C GLU A 531 10.87 35.81 -10.37
N PRO A 532 11.60 35.58 -11.48
CA PRO A 532 12.34 36.64 -12.18
C PRO A 532 11.48 37.78 -12.76
N PHE A 533 10.15 37.61 -12.81
CA PHE A 533 9.23 38.65 -13.27
C PHE A 533 8.77 39.58 -12.13
N GLN A 534 9.15 39.27 -10.89
CA GLN A 534 8.81 40.07 -9.73
C GLN A 534 9.92 41.07 -9.38
N LYS A 535 9.51 42.20 -8.83
CA LYS A 535 10.45 43.15 -8.23
C LYS A 535 10.87 42.62 -6.87
N HIS A 536 12.15 42.76 -6.55
CA HIS A 536 12.67 42.45 -5.23
C HIS A 536 11.95 43.27 -4.14
N GLY A 537 11.50 42.60 -3.08
CA GLY A 537 10.68 43.15 -2.00
C GLY A 537 9.19 43.32 -2.34
N SER A 538 8.72 42.83 -3.50
CA SER A 538 7.31 42.94 -3.87
C SER A 538 6.41 41.99 -3.07
N ARG A 539 5.11 42.34 -3.00
CA ARG A 539 4.09 41.48 -2.40
C ARG A 539 4.03 40.11 -3.08
N GLN A 540 4.09 40.09 -4.40
CA GLN A 540 4.02 38.87 -5.21
C GLN A 540 5.24 37.97 -4.97
N GLU A 541 6.45 38.53 -4.86
CA GLU A 541 7.65 37.78 -4.47
C GLU A 541 7.48 37.15 -3.08
N PHE A 542 7.00 37.93 -2.10
CA PHE A 542 6.72 37.41 -0.76
C PHE A 542 5.69 36.28 -0.78
N ILE A 543 4.60 36.41 -1.55
CA ILE A 543 3.59 35.34 -1.70
C ILE A 543 4.21 34.09 -2.33
N LEU A 544 5.03 34.23 -3.37
CA LEU A 544 5.73 33.09 -3.99
C LEU A 544 6.66 32.38 -2.99
N HIS A 545 7.38 33.11 -2.14
CA HIS A 545 8.23 32.52 -1.09
C HIS A 545 7.41 31.80 -0.02
N VAL A 546 6.28 32.37 0.41
CA VAL A 546 5.35 31.71 1.35
C VAL A 546 4.78 30.42 0.74
N LEU A 547 4.34 30.45 -0.52
CA LEU A 547 3.85 29.26 -1.23
C LEU A 547 4.94 28.21 -1.42
N SER A 548 6.18 28.64 -1.67
CA SER A 548 7.36 27.76 -1.74
C SER A 548 7.61 27.08 -0.41
N TYR A 549 7.57 27.84 0.70
CA TYR A 549 7.72 27.30 2.04
C TYR A 549 6.60 26.32 2.39
N LEU A 550 5.34 26.65 2.04
CA LEU A 550 4.20 25.74 2.21
C LEU A 550 4.40 24.42 1.46
N CYS A 551 4.88 24.47 0.22
CA CYS A 551 5.18 23.27 -0.57
C CYS A 551 6.36 22.47 0.01
N LEU A 552 7.40 23.13 0.53
CA LEU A 552 8.51 22.48 1.23
C LEU A 552 8.02 21.72 2.47
N MET A 553 7.17 22.36 3.27
CA MET A 553 6.63 21.75 4.48
C MET A 553 5.68 20.59 4.16
N LEU A 554 4.84 20.74 3.12
CA LEU A 554 4.02 19.64 2.62
C LEU A 554 4.88 18.47 2.14
N HIS A 555 5.96 18.73 1.38
CA HIS A 555 6.92 17.71 0.98
C HIS A 555 7.53 17.02 2.21
N LYS A 556 8.00 17.77 3.22
CA LYS A 556 8.55 17.21 4.45
C LYS A 556 7.54 16.31 5.18
N CYS A 557 6.30 16.78 5.37
CA CYS A 557 5.23 15.97 5.98
C CYS A 557 5.05 14.66 5.20
N VAL A 558 4.92 14.76 3.88
CA VAL A 558 4.74 13.62 2.97
C VAL A 558 5.90 12.64 3.02
N THR A 559 7.13 13.12 3.01
CA THR A 559 8.29 12.25 3.12
C THR A 559 8.30 11.51 4.44
N LEU A 560 8.05 12.20 5.56
CA LEU A 560 8.10 11.60 6.90
C LEU A 560 6.98 10.58 7.12
N PHE A 561 5.73 10.90 6.80
CA PHE A 561 4.63 9.97 7.05
C PHE A 561 4.65 8.73 6.14
N ASN A 562 5.31 8.78 4.98
CA ASN A 562 5.44 7.63 4.07
C ASN A 562 6.67 6.76 4.39
N ARG A 563 7.43 7.06 5.45
CA ARG A 563 8.56 6.21 5.85
C ARG A 563 8.05 4.90 6.43
N ILE A 564 8.73 3.81 6.06
CA ILE A 564 8.42 2.47 6.55
C ILE A 564 9.16 2.20 7.87
N GLU A 565 10.34 2.80 8.05
CA GLU A 565 11.14 2.67 9.26
C GLU A 565 10.97 3.94 10.10
N ILE A 566 10.38 3.80 11.29
CA ILE A 566 10.14 4.89 12.23
C ILE A 566 11.28 4.88 13.26
N LYS A 567 12.04 5.99 13.31
CA LYS A 567 13.00 6.28 14.40
C LYS A 567 12.44 7.43 15.25
N ASP A 568 13.16 8.55 15.33
CA ASP A 568 12.72 9.79 15.98
C ASP A 568 11.80 10.67 15.11
N ASP A 569 11.37 10.13 13.96
CA ASP A 569 10.66 10.86 12.90
C ASP A 569 9.27 11.36 13.31
N LEU A 570 8.68 10.85 14.40
CA LEU A 570 7.35 11.26 14.87
C LEU A 570 7.33 12.69 15.39
N VAL A 571 8.37 13.11 16.12
CA VAL A 571 8.49 14.49 16.63
C VAL A 571 8.67 15.45 15.45
N ASP A 572 9.52 15.07 14.49
CA ASP A 572 9.74 15.84 13.26
C ASP A 572 8.47 15.95 12.41
N LEU A 573 7.69 14.87 12.31
CA LEU A 573 6.43 14.87 11.59
C LEU A 573 5.41 15.78 12.29
N GLN A 574 5.28 15.68 13.61
CA GLN A 574 4.39 16.54 14.38
C GLN A 574 4.75 18.01 14.19
N HIS A 575 6.03 18.35 14.28
CA HIS A 575 6.52 19.70 14.04
C HIS A 575 6.23 20.15 12.60
N ALA A 576 6.55 19.32 11.60
CA ALA A 576 6.32 19.64 10.20
C ALA A 576 4.83 19.88 9.89
N CYS A 577 3.94 19.04 10.42
CA CYS A 577 2.50 19.20 10.28
C CYS A 577 1.99 20.48 10.93
N LYS A 578 2.48 20.85 12.12
CA LYS A 578 2.12 22.09 12.80
C LYS A 578 2.53 23.32 11.98
N VAL A 579 3.76 23.34 11.49
CA VAL A 579 4.28 24.43 10.65
C VAL A 579 3.52 24.50 9.31
N TYR A 580 3.22 23.37 8.68
CA TYR A 580 2.40 23.33 7.47
C TYR A 580 1.01 23.91 7.72
N PHE A 581 0.36 23.53 8.82
CA PHE A 581 -0.95 24.05 9.20
C PHE A 581 -0.92 25.57 9.43
N HIS A 582 0.10 26.09 10.11
CA HIS A 582 0.29 27.52 10.31
C HIS A 582 0.53 28.27 9.00
N ALA A 583 1.39 27.75 8.12
CA ALA A 583 1.62 28.33 6.80
C ALA A 583 0.34 28.34 5.95
N GLN A 584 -0.44 27.27 5.98
CA GLN A 584 -1.72 27.15 5.28
C GLN A 584 -2.75 28.14 5.82
N LEU A 585 -2.83 28.33 7.15
CA LEU A 585 -3.70 29.34 7.75
C LEU A 585 -3.26 30.75 7.40
N PHE A 586 -1.95 31.03 7.36
CA PHE A 586 -1.42 32.31 6.92
C PHE A 586 -1.85 32.63 5.48
N VAL A 587 -1.69 31.67 4.55
CA VAL A 587 -2.16 31.81 3.17
C VAL A 587 -3.68 32.03 3.14
N PHE A 588 -4.44 31.23 3.89
CA PHE A 588 -5.90 31.29 3.88
C PHE A 588 -6.49 32.58 4.46
N LEU A 589 -5.93 33.07 5.57
CA LEU A 589 -6.46 34.23 6.30
C LEU A 589 -5.95 35.57 5.78
N LEU A 590 -4.71 35.62 5.28
CA LEU A 590 -4.06 36.89 4.95
C LEU A 590 -3.84 37.08 3.46
N ILE A 591 -3.65 36.01 2.69
CA ILE A 591 -3.33 36.11 1.26
C ILE A 591 -4.58 35.97 0.38
N ILE A 592 -5.48 35.02 0.67
CA ILE A 592 -6.68 34.75 -0.16
C ILE A 592 -7.68 35.91 -0.20
N PRO A 593 -8.05 36.58 0.91
CA PRO A 593 -8.96 37.74 0.85
C PRO A 593 -8.40 38.91 0.02
N LEU A 594 -7.07 39.00 -0.10
CA LEU A 594 -6.37 39.98 -0.93
C LEU A 594 -6.20 39.52 -2.41
N LEU A 595 -6.63 38.31 -2.75
CA LEU A 595 -6.65 37.75 -4.11
C LEU A 595 -8.08 37.68 -4.70
N GLY A 596 -9.08 38.24 -4.01
CA GLY A 596 -10.45 38.36 -4.53
C GLY A 596 -11.22 37.04 -4.65
N LEU A 597 -10.91 36.04 -3.80
CA LEU A 597 -11.64 34.77 -3.71
C LEU A 597 -12.52 34.68 -2.48
#